data_AF-A0A646KLD7-F1
#
_entry.id   AF-A0A646KLD7-F1
#
_cell.length_a   1.000
_cell.length_b   1.000
_cell.length_c   1.000
_cell.angle_alpha   90.00
_cell.angle_beta   90.00
_cell.angle_gamma   90.00
#
_symmetry.space_group_name_H-M   'P 1'
#
loop_
_entity.id
_entity.type
_entity.pdbx_description
1 polymer ?
#
loop_
_entity_poly.entity_id
_entity_poly.type
_entity_poly.pdbx_seq_one_letter_code
_entity_poly.pdbx_strand_id
1 'polypeptide(L)' 'MSDDRLRVTLATLAERWREIADSTESLAITTANRVLSEARYERARHIRRAADDIDTVLRTGRVPHDLMTTTELAQNGPAR' A
#
# COMPACT_ATOMS: atom_id res chain seq x y z
N MET A 1 4.01 -24.05 -3.12
CA MET A 1 3.57 -23.22 -1.98
C MET A 1 2.10 -22.92 -2.22
N SER A 2 1.19 -23.40 -1.37
CA SER A 2 -0.26 -23.32 -1.65
C SER A 2 -0.71 -21.86 -1.73
N ASP A 3 -1.57 -21.56 -2.71
CA ASP A 3 -2.09 -20.21 -3.03
C ASP A 3 -2.67 -19.50 -1.78
N ASP A 4 -3.30 -20.27 -0.90
CA ASP A 4 -3.83 -19.81 0.40
C ASP A 4 -2.77 -19.28 1.36
N ARG A 5 -1.59 -19.93 1.42
CA ARG A 5 -0.50 -19.49 2.31
C ARG A 5 0.07 -18.16 1.82
N LEU A 6 0.12 -17.94 0.51
CA LEU A 6 0.58 -16.68 -0.07
C LEU A 6 -0.43 -15.56 0.23
N ARG A 7 -1.73 -15.80 0.06
CA ARG A 7 -2.79 -14.82 0.41
C ARG A 7 -2.70 -14.39 1.87
N VAL A 8 -2.61 -15.33 2.81
CA VAL A 8 -2.49 -15.04 4.26
C VAL A 8 -1.23 -14.24 4.57
N THR A 9 -0.10 -14.58 3.93
CA THR A 9 1.17 -13.88 4.12
C THR A 9 1.08 -12.43 3.63
N LEU A 10 0.48 -12.20 2.46
CA LEU A 10 0.31 -10.86 1.89
C LEU A 10 -0.66 -10.02 2.71
N ALA A 11 -1.77 -10.59 3.19
CA ALA A 11 -2.71 -9.91 4.07
C ALA A 11 -2.02 -9.47 5.37
N THR A 12 -1.24 -10.37 5.99
CA THR A 12 -0.48 -10.05 7.20
C THR A 12 0.55 -8.95 6.95
N LEU A 13 1.22 -8.97 5.80
CA LEU A 13 2.20 -7.94 5.45
C LEU A 13 1.54 -6.56 5.24
N ALA A 14 0.40 -6.52 4.56
CA ALA A 14 -0.37 -5.29 4.36
C ALA A 14 -0.80 -4.67 5.70
N GLU A 15 -1.30 -5.49 6.64
CA GLU A 15 -1.68 -5.01 7.98
C GLU A 15 -0.49 -4.43 8.73
N ARG A 16 0.67 -5.12 8.70
CA ARG A 16 1.90 -4.61 9.32
C ARG A 16 2.38 -3.30 8.72
N TRP A 17 2.21 -3.11 7.41
CA TRP A 17 2.53 -1.85 6.75
C TRP A 17 1.60 -0.73 7.18
N ARG A 18 0.30 -1.01 7.36
CA ARG A 18 -0.66 -0.03 7.90
C ARG A 18 -0.28 0.39 9.33
N GLU A 19 0.06 -0.56 10.20
CA GLU A 19 0.54 -0.28 11.57
C GLU A 19 1.79 0.62 11.59
N ILE A 20 2.77 0.35 10.70
CA ILE A 20 4.00 1.14 10.59
C ILE A 20 3.69 2.57 10.13
N ALA A 21 2.78 2.72 9.18
CA ALA A 21 2.40 4.02 8.67
C ALA A 21 1.72 4.87 9.73
N ASP A 22 0.76 4.30 10.46
CA ASP A 22 0.05 5.00 11.54
C ASP A 22 1.01 5.40 12.68
N SER A 23 1.96 4.52 13.02
CA SER A 23 3.01 4.83 13.99
C SER A 23 3.94 5.96 13.51
N THR A 24 4.29 5.96 12.23
CA THR A 24 5.15 7.00 11.62
C THR A 24 4.47 8.36 11.60
N GLU A 25 3.18 8.40 11.32
CA GLU A 25 2.35 9.61 11.38
C GLU A 25 2.25 10.15 12.81
N SER A 26 2.00 9.27 13.79
CA SER A 26 1.97 9.65 15.20
C SER A 26 3.29 10.28 15.67
N LEU A 27 4.44 9.78 15.21
CA LEU A 27 5.76 10.34 15.54
C LEU A 27 6.07 11.65 14.79
N ALA A 28 5.49 11.84 13.59
CA ALA A 28 5.63 13.07 12.83
C ALA A 28 4.95 14.25 13.54
N ILE A 29 3.74 14.03 14.08
CA ILE A 29 2.98 15.04 14.85
C ILE A 29 3.77 15.57 16.05
N THR A 30 4.58 14.72 16.70
CA THR A 30 5.35 15.09 17.90
C THR A 30 6.68 15.78 17.59
N THR A 31 7.21 15.68 16.36
CA THR A 31 8.53 16.21 16.03
C THR A 31 8.40 17.61 15.41
N ALA A 32 8.79 18.67 16.13
CA ALA A 32 8.68 20.08 15.72
C ALA A 32 9.55 20.52 14.52
N ASN A 33 10.03 19.57 13.70
CA ASN A 33 10.85 19.84 12.53
C ASN A 33 10.02 19.61 11.25
N ARG A 34 9.43 20.69 10.73
CA ARG A 34 8.40 20.68 9.67
C ARG A 34 8.79 19.87 8.43
N VAL A 35 10.04 19.98 7.98
CA VAL A 35 10.54 19.28 6.77
C VAL A 35 10.66 17.77 7.00
N LEU A 36 11.16 17.35 8.17
CA LEU A 36 11.20 15.93 8.53
C LEU A 36 9.80 15.37 8.77
N SER A 37 8.88 16.18 9.29
CA SER A 37 7.47 15.81 9.46
C SER A 37 6.78 15.56 8.13
N GLU A 38 7.01 16.41 7.12
CA GLU A 38 6.39 16.30 5.80
C GLU A 38 6.89 15.08 5.02
N ALA A 39 8.20 14.83 4.99
CA ALA A 39 8.76 13.64 4.37
C ALA A 39 8.30 12.33 5.04
N ARG A 40 8.16 12.34 6.39
CA ARG A 40 7.62 11.20 7.14
C ARG A 40 6.13 10.97 6.86
N TYR A 41 5.36 12.05 6.74
CA TYR A 41 3.94 11.98 6.42
C TYR A 41 3.69 11.41 5.02
N GLU A 42 4.40 11.92 4.01
CA GLU A 42 4.29 11.39 2.64
C GLU A 42 4.72 9.92 2.56
N ARG A 43 5.77 9.53 3.30
CA ARG A 43 6.16 8.13 3.40
C ARG A 43 5.07 7.26 4.03
N ALA A 44 4.47 7.69 5.14
CA ALA A 44 3.36 6.98 5.79
C ALA A 44 2.16 6.86 4.85
N ARG A 45 1.83 7.93 4.11
CA ARG A 45 0.76 7.93 3.11
C ARG A 45 1.02 6.90 2.00
N HIS A 46 2.23 6.85 1.45
CA HIS A 46 2.59 5.86 0.43
C HIS A 46 2.49 4.42 0.96
N ILE A 47 2.94 4.17 2.19
CA ILE A 47 2.85 2.84 2.81
C ILE A 47 1.38 2.42 3.01
N ARG A 48 0.51 3.33 3.46
CA ARG A 48 -0.94 3.05 3.58
C ARG A 48 -1.57 2.71 2.24
N ARG A 49 -1.28 3.51 1.21
CA ARG A 49 -1.80 3.26 -0.14
C ARG A 49 -1.38 1.88 -0.65
N ALA A 50 -0.11 1.52 -0.50
CA ALA A 50 0.39 0.21 -0.90
C ALA A 50 -0.30 -0.95 -0.13
N ALA A 51 -0.61 -0.77 1.16
CA ALA A 51 -1.37 -1.76 1.93
C ALA A 51 -2.81 -1.91 1.42
N ASP A 52 -3.49 -0.80 1.13
CA ASP A 52 -4.86 -0.80 0.59
C ASP A 52 -4.94 -1.43 -0.80
N ASP A 53 -3.91 -1.19 -1.62
CA ASP A 53 -3.75 -1.78 -2.94
C ASP A 53 -3.60 -3.31 -2.85
N ILE A 54 -2.77 -3.81 -1.94
CA ILE A 54 -2.61 -5.25 -1.69
C ILE A 54 -3.94 -5.86 -1.23
N ASP A 55 -4.63 -5.22 -0.29
CA ASP A 55 -5.92 -5.72 0.19
C ASP A 55 -6.97 -5.77 -0.94
N THR A 56 -6.96 -4.77 -1.81
CA THR A 56 -7.82 -4.74 -3.02
C THR A 56 -7.50 -5.91 -3.96
N VAL A 57 -6.23 -6.19 -4.22
CA VAL A 57 -5.81 -7.33 -5.05
C VAL A 57 -6.25 -8.65 -4.41
N LEU A 58 -6.03 -8.82 -3.10
CA LEU A 58 -6.38 -10.05 -2.40
C LEU A 58 -7.89 -10.30 -2.40
N ARG A 59 -8.69 -9.25 -2.22
CA ARG A 59 -10.16 -9.32 -2.19
C ARG A 59 -10.78 -9.53 -3.57
N THR A 60 -10.28 -8.84 -4.59
CA THR A 60 -10.90 -8.81 -5.92
C THR A 60 -10.23 -9.73 -6.93
N GLY A 61 -9.01 -10.19 -6.64
CA GLY A 61 -8.15 -10.91 -7.57
C GLY A 61 -7.63 -10.03 -8.72
N ARG A 62 -7.82 -8.70 -8.67
CA ARG A 62 -7.45 -7.78 -9.75
C ARG A 62 -6.42 -6.75 -9.28
N VAL A 63 -5.44 -6.49 -10.14
CA VAL A 63 -4.48 -5.39 -9.96
C VAL A 63 -5.18 -4.05 -10.26
N PRO A 64 -5.13 -3.06 -9.37
CA PRO A 64 -5.58 -1.70 -9.65
C PRO A 64 -4.88 -1.11 -10.88
N HIS A 65 -5.63 -0.37 -11.69
CA HIS A 65 -5.15 0.12 -12.99
C HIS A 65 -3.97 1.09 -12.85
N ASP A 66 -3.94 1.87 -11.78
CA ASP A 66 -2.87 2.79 -11.41
C ASP A 66 -1.56 2.09 -11.01
N LEU A 67 -1.61 0.78 -10.72
CA LEU A 67 -0.44 -0.06 -10.43
C LEU A 67 0.02 -0.89 -11.61
N MET A 68 -0.76 -0.92 -12.69
CA MET A 68 -0.41 -1.68 -13.90
C MET A 68 0.71 -1.00 -14.67
N THR A 69 1.66 -1.79 -15.12
CA THR A 69 2.65 -1.38 -16.11
C THR A 69 1.97 -1.10 -17.46
N THR A 70 2.63 -0.33 -18.34
CA THR A 70 2.14 -0.05 -19.70
C THR A 70 1.73 -1.32 -20.47
N THR A 71 2.46 -2.41 -20.26
CA THR A 71 2.15 -3.72 -20.86
C THR A 71 0.88 -4.34 -20.29
N GLU A 72 0.68 -4.29 -18.97
CA GLU A 72 -0.52 -4.81 -18.32
C GLU A 72 -1.77 -3.98 -18.65
N LEU A 73 -1.61 -2.65 -18.80
CA LEU A 73 -2.66 -1.74 -19.26
C LEU A 73 -3.17 -2.12 -20.66
N ALA A 74 -2.25 -2.41 -21.59
CA ALA A 74 -2.59 -2.81 -22.95
C ALA A 74 -3.38 -4.14 -23.01
N GLN A 75 -3.20 -5.02 -22.02
CA GLN A 75 -3.89 -6.31 -21.92
C GLN A 75 -5.25 -6.22 -21.23
N ASN A 76 -5.45 -5.26 -20.32
CA ASN A 76 -6.64 -5.17 -19.47
C ASN A 76 -7.64 -4.08 -19.90
N GLY A 77 -7.30 -3.26 -20.91
CA GLY A 77 -8.16 -2.18 -21.41
C GLY A 77 -8.17 -0.95 -20.48
N PRO A 78 -8.85 0.15 -20.88
CA PRO A 78 -8.82 1.40 -20.10
C PRO A 78 -9.55 1.25 -18.75
N ALA A 79 -9.08 2.00 -17.75
CA ALA A 79 -9.72 2.14 -16.43
C ALA A 79 -11.23 2.37 -16.60
N ARG A 80 -12.04 1.52 -15.95
CA ARG A 80 -13.49 1.73 -15.84
C ARG A 80 -13.82 2.49 -14.58
#